data_AF-A0A847EQZ9-F1
#
_entry.id   AF-A0A847EQZ9-F1
#
_cell.length_a   1.000
_cell.length_b   1.000
_cell.length_c   1.000
_cell.angle_alpha   90.00
_cell.angle_beta   90.00
_cell.angle_gamma   90.00
#
_symmetry.space_group_name_H-M   'P 1'
#
loop_
_entity.id
_entity.type
_entity.pdbx_description
1 polymer ?
#
loop_
_entity_poly.entity_id
_entity_poly.type
_entity_poly.pdbx_seq_one_letter_code
_entity_poly.pdbx_strand_id
1 'polypeptide(L)'
;MGLFDKLMHLGEGRQVKRLEAIANQVNSIESEFEAMSDEELRGMTAEFRTRLEAGETLDDLLPEAFATVREASRRVLGKRHFDVQ
;
A
#
# COMPACT_ATOMS: atom_id res chain seq x y z
N MET A 1 -9.00 -1.89 -31.77
CA MET A 1 -7.83 -2.49 -31.10
C MET A 1 -7.39 -3.70 -31.92
N GLY A 2 -6.28 -3.58 -32.65
CA GLY A 2 -5.78 -4.62 -33.56
C GLY A 2 -5.11 -5.79 -32.82
N LEU A 3 -4.86 -6.89 -33.53
CA LEU A 3 -4.24 -8.11 -32.98
C LEU A 3 -2.84 -7.86 -32.39
N PHE A 4 -2.07 -6.96 -33.00
CA PHE A 4 -0.73 -6.57 -32.56
C PHE A 4 -0.74 -5.87 -31.18
N ASP A 5 -1.73 -5.02 -30.96
CA ASP A 5 -1.94 -4.29 -29.72
C ASP A 5 -2.29 -5.26 -28.57
N LYS A 6 -3.13 -6.26 -28.87
CA LYS A 6 -3.48 -7.34 -27.92
C LYS A 6 -2.29 -8.24 -27.56
N LEU A 7 -1.36 -8.44 -28.49
CA LEU A 7 -0.11 -9.19 -28.29
C LEU A 7 0.91 -8.43 -27.46
N MET A 8 1.01 -7.10 -27.62
CA MET A 8 1.89 -6.26 -26.80
C MET A 8 1.43 -6.18 -25.34
N HIS A 9 0.12 -6.03 -25.10
CA HIS A 9 -0.44 -5.86 -23.75
C HIS A 9 -0.78 -7.19 -23.06
N LEU A 10 -0.29 -8.30 -23.60
CA LEU A 10 -0.67 -9.65 -23.20
C LEU A 10 -0.05 -10.00 -21.84
N GLY A 11 -0.84 -9.84 -20.78
CA GLY A 11 -0.43 -10.09 -19.39
C GLY A 11 -0.44 -8.83 -18.50
N GLU A 12 -0.45 -7.64 -19.09
CA GLU A 12 -0.49 -6.36 -18.35
C GLU A 12 -1.79 -6.23 -17.55
N GLY A 13 -2.93 -6.58 -18.15
CA GLY A 13 -4.24 -6.51 -17.47
C GLY A 13 -4.33 -7.41 -16.22
N ARG A 14 -3.53 -8.47 -16.11
CA ARG A 14 -3.47 -9.31 -14.90
C ARG A 14 -2.66 -8.62 -13.80
N GLN A 15 -1.54 -7.98 -14.16
CA GLN A 15 -0.70 -7.25 -13.23
C GLN A 15 -1.42 -6.02 -12.69
N VAL A 16 -2.07 -5.26 -13.57
CA VAL A 16 -2.91 -4.09 -13.20
C VAL A 16 -3.96 -4.51 -12.17
N LYS A 17 -4.73 -5.58 -12.44
CA LYS A 17 -5.72 -6.10 -11.49
C LYS A 17 -5.13 -6.51 -10.14
N ARG A 18 -3.90 -7.03 -10.12
CA ARG A 18 -3.21 -7.38 -8.87
C ARG A 18 -2.85 -6.12 -8.08
N LEU A 19 -2.32 -5.09 -8.75
CA LEU A 19 -1.98 -3.81 -8.11
C LEU A 19 -3.23 -3.09 -7.61
N GLU A 20 -4.32 -3.09 -8.39
CA GLU A 20 -5.62 -2.55 -7.96
C GLU A 20 -6.14 -3.26 -6.71
N ALA A 21 -6.00 -4.59 -6.63
CA ALA A 21 -6.40 -5.35 -5.44
C ALA A 21 -5.58 -4.95 -4.21
N ILE A 22 -4.28 -4.72 -4.36
CA ILE A 22 -3.41 -4.25 -3.27
C ILE A 22 -3.79 -2.83 -2.85
N ALA A 23 -4.00 -1.90 -3.80
CA ALA A 23 -4.45 -0.54 -3.50
C ALA A 23 -5.78 -0.54 -2.73
N ASN A 24 -6.71 -1.43 -3.12
CA ASN A 24 -7.98 -1.60 -2.42
C ASN A 24 -7.79 -2.14 -0.98
N GLN A 25 -6.85 -3.05 -0.76
CA GLN A 25 -6.52 -3.52 0.59
C GLN A 25 -6.00 -2.37 1.47
N VAL A 26 -5.07 -1.57 0.96
CA VAL A 26 -4.57 -0.37 1.65
C VAL A 26 -5.70 0.62 1.96
N ASN A 27 -6.56 0.90 0.98
CA ASN A 27 -7.72 1.79 1.16
C ASN A 27 -8.68 1.28 2.24
N SER A 28 -8.85 -0.05 2.36
CA SER A 28 -9.82 -0.63 3.29
C SER A 28 -9.47 -0.44 4.77
N ILE A 29 -8.18 -0.27 5.09
CA ILE A 29 -7.66 -0.07 6.44
C ILE A 29 -7.26 1.38 6.71
N GLU A 30 -7.37 2.28 5.71
CA GLU A 30 -6.88 3.66 5.80
C GLU A 30 -7.43 4.41 7.02
N SER A 31 -8.73 4.28 7.32
CA SER A 31 -9.37 4.94 8.45
C SER A 31 -8.76 4.60 9.82
N GLU A 32 -8.18 3.41 9.96
CA GLU A 32 -7.52 2.98 11.19
C GLU A 32 -6.23 3.79 11.42
N PHE A 33 -5.46 4.04 10.36
CA PHE A 33 -4.23 4.83 10.40
C PHE A 33 -4.52 6.33 10.50
N GLU A 34 -5.60 6.81 9.87
CA GLU A 34 -6.05 8.19 10.03
C GLU A 34 -6.39 8.52 11.49
N ALA A 35 -6.93 7.54 12.24
CA ALA A 35 -7.30 7.71 13.63
C ALA A 35 -6.11 7.68 14.61
N MET A 36 -4.94 7.19 14.18
CA MET A 36 -3.74 7.12 15.01
C MET A 36 -3.21 8.50 15.37
N SER A 37 -2.67 8.67 16.56
CA SER A 37 -1.80 9.79 16.92
C SER A 37 -0.46 9.73 16.18
N ASP A 38 0.29 10.83 16.19
CA ASP A 38 1.64 10.87 15.57
C ASP A 38 2.62 9.91 16.25
N GLU A 39 2.44 9.65 17.55
CA GLU A 39 3.23 8.69 18.32
C GLU A 39 2.94 7.26 17.85
N GLU A 40 1.66 6.89 17.75
CA GLU A 40 1.21 5.57 17.29
C GLU A 40 1.68 5.30 15.86
N LEU A 41 1.47 6.26 14.95
CA LEU A 41 1.87 6.14 13.55
C LEU A 41 3.40 5.98 13.40
N ARG A 42 4.19 6.66 14.24
CA ARG A 42 5.65 6.48 14.28
C ARG A 42 6.03 5.12 14.84
N GLY A 43 5.29 4.63 15.84
CA GLY A 43 5.46 3.32 16.47
C GLY A 43 5.36 2.14 15.51
N MET A 44 4.54 2.25 14.46
CA MET A 44 4.35 1.22 13.43
C MET A 44 5.66 0.73 12.82
N THR A 45 6.68 1.60 12.69
CA THR A 45 7.99 1.18 12.14
C THR A 45 8.67 0.13 13.00
N ALA A 46 8.61 0.27 14.33
CA ALA A 46 9.21 -0.70 15.24
C ALA A 46 8.40 -2.00 15.27
N GLU A 47 7.07 -1.88 15.19
CA GLU A 47 6.16 -3.03 15.10
C GLU A 47 6.44 -3.86 13.84
N PHE A 48 6.51 -3.24 12.66
CA PHE A 48 6.78 -3.94 11.41
C PHE A 48 8.14 -4.65 11.41
N ARG A 49 9.18 -4.04 12.02
CA ARG A 49 10.49 -4.70 12.19
C ARG A 49 10.38 -5.93 13.07
N THR A 50 9.66 -5.82 14.19
CA THR A 50 9.44 -6.93 15.12
C THR A 50 8.70 -8.09 14.43
N ARG A 51 7.65 -7.78 13.66
CA ARG A 51 6.87 -8.77 12.89
C ARG A 51 7.69 -9.43 11.78
N LEU A 52 8.51 -8.66 11.07
CA LEU A 52 9.44 -9.18 10.06
C LEU A 52 10.49 -10.11 10.68
N GLU A 53 11.04 -9.76 11.83
CA GLU A 53 11.97 -10.63 12.59
C GLU A 53 11.29 -11.89 13.12
N ALA A 54 9.98 -11.82 13.42
CA ALA A 54 9.16 -12.97 13.81
C ALA A 54 8.77 -13.89 12.64
N GLY A 55 9.11 -13.53 11.40
CA GLY A 55 8.97 -14.37 10.22
C GLY A 55 7.81 -14.01 9.28
N GLU A 56 7.10 -12.90 9.52
CA GLU A 56 6.20 -12.34 8.51
C GLU A 56 6.99 -11.86 7.29
N THR A 57 6.41 -11.96 6.10
CA THR A 57 7.06 -11.49 4.87
C THR A 57 6.76 -10.02 4.61
N LEU A 58 7.56 -9.38 3.75
CA LEU A 58 7.26 -8.02 3.31
C LEU A 58 5.92 -7.92 2.57
N ASP A 59 5.48 -8.99 1.90
CA ASP A 59 4.17 -9.05 1.24
C ASP A 59 3.02 -9.05 2.26
N ASP A 60 3.21 -9.70 3.42
CA ASP A 60 2.22 -9.71 4.51
C ASP A 60 2.09 -8.31 5.14
N LEU A 61 3.21 -7.61 5.32
CA LEU A 61 3.26 -6.27 5.92
C LEU A 61 2.85 -5.14 4.95
N LEU A 62 2.79 -5.43 3.65
CA LEU A 62 2.67 -4.42 2.60
C LEU A 62 1.46 -3.50 2.80
N PRO A 63 0.23 -3.99 3.05
CA PRO A 63 -0.93 -3.10 3.16
C PRO A 63 -0.80 -2.09 4.31
N GLU A 64 -0.41 -2.55 5.50
CA GLU A 64 -0.28 -1.73 6.70
C GLU A 64 0.90 -0.74 6.58
N ALA A 65 2.02 -1.18 6.00
CA ALA A 65 3.17 -0.33 5.74
C ALA A 65 2.83 0.80 4.76
N PHE A 66 2.10 0.51 3.68
CA PHE A 66 1.66 1.51 2.71
C PHE A 66 0.63 2.48 3.30
N ALA A 67 -0.31 2.00 4.13
CA ALA A 67 -1.25 2.86 4.84
C ALA A 67 -0.52 3.82 5.79
N THR A 68 0.47 3.32 6.53
CA THR A 68 1.33 4.14 7.41
C THR A 68 2.04 5.24 6.63
N VAL A 69 2.67 4.91 5.50
CA VAL A 69 3.39 5.88 4.65
C VAL A 69 2.44 6.89 4.02
N ARG A 70 1.27 6.45 3.56
CA ARG A 70 0.25 7.33 2.99
C ARG A 70 -0.23 8.36 4.01
N GLU A 71 -0.51 7.92 5.23
CA GLU A 71 -0.93 8.83 6.30
C GLU A 71 0.21 9.77 6.72
N ALA A 72 1.44 9.26 6.80
CA ALA A 72 2.60 10.11 7.07
C ALA A 72 2.78 11.20 6.00
N SER A 73 2.62 10.88 4.72
CA SER A 73 2.64 11.87 3.63
C SER A 73 1.48 12.87 3.75
N ARG A 74 0.28 12.41 4.13
CA ARG A 74 -0.87 13.30 4.38
C ARG A 74 -0.54 14.33 5.46
N ARG A 75 0.02 13.89 6.59
CA ARG A 75 0.37 14.77 7.72
C ARG A 75 1.54 15.70 7.45
N VAL A 76 2.62 15.17 6.86
CA VAL A 76 3.89 15.91 6.69
C VAL A 76 3.87 16.80 5.46
N LEU A 77 3.33 16.31 4.35
CA LEU A 77 3.37 17.01 3.06
C LEU A 77 2.01 17.59 2.65
N GLY A 78 0.94 17.31 3.40
CA GLY A 78 -0.42 17.70 3.02
C GLY A 78 -0.93 16.94 1.79
N LYS A 79 -0.36 15.77 1.49
CA LYS A 79 -0.67 15.00 0.27
C LYS A 79 -0.95 13.55 0.62
N ARG A 80 -2.21 13.13 0.47
CA ARG A 80 -2.57 11.71 0.41
C ARG A 80 -2.11 11.17 -0.94
N HIS A 81 -1.36 10.06 -0.95
CA HIS A 81 -1.04 9.37 -2.19
C HIS A 81 -2.32 8.92 -2.92
N PHE A 82 -2.35 9.09 -4.23
CA PHE A 82 -3.41 8.54 -5.08
C PHE A 82 -3.28 7.01 -5.18
N ASP A 83 -4.35 6.35 -5.59
CA ASP A 83 -4.40 4.89 -5.65
C ASP A 83 -3.50 4.30 -6.76
N VAL A 84 -3.05 5.14 -7.69
CA VAL A 84 -2.13 4.78 -8.79
C VAL A 84 -0.66 5.02 -8.46
N GLN A 85 -0.35 5.58 -7.29
CA GLN A 85 1.01 5.84 -6.79
C GLN A 85 1.46 4.70 -5.87
#